data_AF-A0A535KEL9-F1
#
_entry.id   AF-A0A535KEL9-F1
#
_cell.length_a   1.000
_cell.length_b   1.000
_cell.length_c   1.000
_cell.angle_alpha   90.00
_cell.angle_beta   90.00
_cell.angle_gamma   90.00
#
_symmetry.space_group_name_H-M   'P 1'
#
loop_
_entity.id
_entity.type
_entity.pdbx_description
1 polymer ?
#
loop_
_entity_poly.entity_id
_entity_poly.type
_entity_poly.pdbx_seq_one_letter_code
_entity_poly.pdbx_strand_id
1 'polypeptide(L)' 'GERRHNVLRAALLSRLDAEPLAQVEYAEIVDPETFLAPGRLAVLAVRFGKTRLIDNHDLGKAFPG' A
#
# COMPACT_ATOMS: atom_id res chain seq x y z
N GLY A 1 -13.33 -7.99 8.53
CA GLY A 1 -12.07 -7.50 7.96
C GLY A 1 -11.50 -6.42 8.86
N GLU A 2 -10.18 -6.35 9.01
CA GLU A 2 -9.48 -5.28 9.75
C GLU A 2 -9.74 -3.92 9.09
N ARG A 3 -9.85 -2.86 9.90
CA ARG A 3 -10.20 -1.49 9.45
C ARG A 3 -9.32 -0.41 10.07
N ARG A 4 -8.51 -0.76 11.08
CA ARG A 4 -7.63 0.19 11.75
C ARG A 4 -6.47 0.54 10.82
N HIS A 5 -6.38 1.81 10.47
CA HIS A 5 -5.38 2.36 9.56
C HIS A 5 -3.94 1.92 9.91
N ASN A 6 -3.55 2.09 11.17
CA ASN A 6 -2.22 1.71 11.65
C ASN A 6 -1.93 0.21 11.49
N VAL A 7 -2.91 -0.66 11.71
CA VAL A 7 -2.76 -2.11 11.55
C VAL A 7 -2.62 -2.48 10.07
N LEU A 8 -3.46 -1.90 9.21
CA LEU A 8 -3.42 -2.15 7.76
C LEU A 8 -2.10 -1.64 7.15
N ARG A 9 -1.67 -0.43 7.52
CA ARG A 9 -0.40 0.15 7.09
C ARG A 9 0.79 -0.68 7.57
N ALA A 10 0.79 -1.11 8.82
CA ALA A 10 1.85 -1.96 9.35
C ALA A 10 1.93 -3.31 8.62
N ALA A 11 0.78 -3.91 8.29
CA ALA A 11 0.74 -5.14 7.50
C ALA A 11 1.27 -4.94 6.07
N LEU A 12 0.91 -3.83 5.41
CA LEU A 12 1.43 -3.46 4.10
C LEU A 12 2.95 -3.31 4.11
N LEU A 13 3.49 -2.52 5.04
CA LEU A 13 4.94 -2.29 5.17
C LEU A 13 5.68 -3.59 5.51
N SER A 14 5.19 -4.37 6.47
CA SER A 14 5.82 -5.63 6.86
C SER A 14 5.93 -6.63 5.70
N ARG A 15 5.03 -6.56 4.71
CA ARG A 15 5.12 -7.41 3.50
C ARG A 15 6.15 -6.90 2.51
N LEU A 16 6.25 -5.59 2.32
CA LEU A 16 7.26 -4.99 1.45
C LEU A 16 8.66 -5.17 2.04
N ASP A 17 8.83 -5.00 3.36
CA ASP A 17 10.11 -5.18 4.06
C ASP A 17 10.62 -6.62 4.02
N ALA A 18 9.74 -7.61 3.79
CA ALA A 18 10.11 -9.00 3.63
C ALA A 18 10.71 -9.32 2.25
N GLU A 19 10.66 -8.39 1.29
CA GLU A 19 11.25 -8.53 -0.04
C GLU A 19 12.57 -7.72 -0.14
N PRO A 20 13.74 -8.38 -0.06
CA PRO A 20 15.02 -7.68 0.07
C PRO A 20 15.38 -6.76 -1.10
N LEU A 21 14.82 -6.99 -2.29
CA LEU A 21 15.07 -6.15 -3.47
C LEU A 21 14.13 -4.96 -3.58
N ALA A 22 13.07 -4.92 -2.76
CA ALA A 22 12.10 -3.85 -2.76
C ALA A 22 12.65 -2.61 -2.05
N GLN A 23 12.70 -1.50 -2.77
CA GLN A 23 12.95 -0.18 -2.20
C GLN A 23 11.64 0.61 -2.20
N VAL A 24 11.00 0.69 -1.04
CA VAL A 24 9.71 1.40 -0.87
C VAL A 24 9.93 2.91 -0.96
N GLU A 25 9.31 3.57 -1.93
CA GLU A 25 9.25 5.04 -2.00
C GLU A 25 8.13 5.57 -1.10
N TYR A 26 6.95 4.94 -1.18
CA TYR A 26 5.83 5.18 -0.27
C TYR A 26 4.92 3.95 -0.23
N ALA A 27 4.24 3.78 0.89
CA ALA A 27 3.17 2.80 1.08
C ALA A 27 2.22 3.33 2.17
N GLU A 28 0.95 3.59 1.81
CA GLU A 28 -0.01 4.24 2.72
C GLU A 28 -1.46 3.83 2.42
N ILE A 29 -2.35 4.00 3.40
CA ILE A 29 -3.79 3.82 3.22
C ILE A 29 -4.49 5.19 3.26
N VAL A 30 -4.82 5.73 2.10
CA VAL A 30 -5.33 7.09 1.94
C VAL A 30 -6.82 7.14 1.59
N ASP A 31 -7.44 8.28 1.82
CA ASP A 31 -8.76 8.58 1.27
C ASP A 31 -8.64 8.74 -0.26
N PRO A 32 -9.54 8.11 -1.06
CA PRO A 32 -9.41 8.08 -2.52
C PRO A 32 -9.66 9.43 -3.20
N GLU A 33 -10.28 10.40 -2.52
CA GLU A 33 -10.59 11.71 -3.10
C GLU A 33 -9.51 12.73 -2.73
N THR A 34 -9.03 12.69 -1.49
CA THR A 34 -8.09 13.68 -0.95
C THR A 34 -6.63 13.21 -0.94
N PHE A 35 -6.38 11.91 -1.06
CA PHE A 35 -5.05 11.29 -0.91
C PHE A 35 -4.38 11.55 0.45
N LEU A 36 -5.18 11.84 1.47
CA LEU A 36 -4.73 12.01 2.85
C LEU A 36 -5.07 10.78 3.68
N ALA A 37 -4.19 10.43 4.62
CA ALA A 37 -4.48 9.41 5.63
C ALA A 37 -5.38 9.98 6.74
N PRO A 38 -6.26 9.17 7.34
CA PRO A 38 -6.55 7.78 6.99
C PRO A 38 -7.60 7.65 5.86
N GLY A 39 -7.58 6.53 5.13
CA GLY A 39 -8.70 6.17 4.26
C GLY A 39 -8.81 4.69 3.93
N ARG A 40 -9.09 4.37 2.66
CA ARG A 40 -9.39 3.00 2.18
C ARG A 40 -8.67 2.60 0.90
N LEU A 41 -7.99 3.52 0.24
CA LEU A 41 -7.19 3.25 -0.94
C LEU A 41 -5.76 2.94 -0.47
N ALA A 42 -5.36 1.68 -0.53
CA ALA A 42 -3.96 1.33 -0.40
C ALA A 42 -3.23 1.84 -1.64
N VAL A 43 -2.16 2.61 -1.46
CA VAL A 43 -1.29 3.08 -2.54
C VAL A 43 0.15 2.74 -2.19
N LEU A 44 0.91 2.29 -3.18
CA LEU A 44 2.33 2.02 -3.01
C LEU A 44 3.13 2.35 -4.27
N ALA A 45 4.38 2.74 -4.05
CA ALA A 45 5.41 2.80 -5.06
C ALA A 45 6.67 2.12 -4.53
N VAL A 46 7.19 1.19 -5.32
CA VAL A 46 8.34 0.36 -4.97
C VAL A 46 9.29 0.29 -6.16
N ARG A 47 10.60 0.32 -5.91
CA ARG A 47 11.62 0.06 -6.92
C ARG A 47 12.24 -1.31 -6.75
N PHE A 48 12.47 -1.97 -7.88
CA PHE A 48 13.27 -3.19 -8.02
C PHE A 48 14.42 -2.88 -8.98
N GLY A 49 15.60 -2.61 -8.43
CA GLY A 49 16.71 -2.06 -9.20
C GLY A 49 16.34 -0.74 -9.87
N LYS A 50 16.29 -0.71 -11.21
CA LYS A 50 15.92 0.49 -11.98
C LYS A 50 14.42 0.59 -12.27
N THR A 51 13.68 -0.51 -12.11
CA THR A 51 12.25 -0.57 -12.43
C THR A 51 11.44 0.01 -11.28
N ARG A 52 10.50 0.91 -11.60
CA ARG A 52 9.57 1.50 -10.65
C ARG A 52 8.18 0.94 -10.90
N LEU A 53 7.60 0.32 -9.88
CA LEU A 53 6.25 -0.23 -9.90
C LEU A 53 5.37 0.61 -8.98
N ILE A 54 4.14 0.83 -9.42
CA ILE A 54 3.08 1.42 -8.62
C ILE A 54 1.93 0.43 -8.58
N ASP A 55 1.24 0.38 -7.45
CA ASP A 55 -0.01 -0.34 -7.34
C ASP A 55 -0.94 0.40 -6.38
N ASN A 56 -2.23 0.24 -6.60
CA ASN A 56 -3.25 0.76 -5.72
C ASN A 56 -4.44 -0.20 -5.65
N HIS A 57 -4.97 -0.36 -4.44
CA HIS A 57 -6.13 -1.21 -4.23
C HIS A 57 -7.10 -0.56 -3.23
N ASP A 58 -8.34 -0.38 -3.67
CA ASP A 58 -9.43 0.06 -2.80
C ASP A 58 -9.88 -1.11 -1.94
N LEU A 59 -9.62 -1.05 -0.63
CA LEU A 59 -9.95 -2.10 0.34
C LEU A 59 -11.46 -2.36 0.49
N GLY A 60 -12.30 -1.50 -0.08
CA GLY A 60 -13.74 -1.74 -0.20
C GLY A 60 -14.12 -2.66 -1.38
N LYS A 61 -13.19 -2.94 -2.28
CA LYS A 61 -13.41 -3.79 -3.46
C LYS A 61 -12.82 -5.18 -3.22
N ALA A 62 -13.38 -6.17 -3.91
CA ALA A 62 -12.76 -7.49 -3.96
C ALA A 62 -11.43 -7.40 -4.74
N PHE A 63 -10.46 -8.22 -4.35
CA PHE A 63 -9.24 -8.35 -5.14
C PHE A 63 -9.59 -9.01 -6.48
N PRO A 64 -9.23 -8.40 -7.63
CA PRO A 64 -9.39 -9.05 -8.92
C PRO A 64 -8.45 -10.27 -8.95
N GLY A 65 -9.03 -11.46 -9.03
CA GLY A 65 -8.29 -12.71 -9.18
C GLY A 65 -7.70 -12.87 -10.57
#